data_AF-A0A7X4CKI7-F1
#
_entry.id   AF-A0A7X4CKI7-F1
#
_cell.length_a   1.000
_cell.length_b   1.000
_cell.length_c   1.000
_cell.angle_alpha   90.00
_cell.angle_beta   90.00
_cell.angle_gamma   90.00
#
_symmetry.space_group_name_H-M   'P 1'
#
loop_
_entity.id
_entity.type
_entity.pdbx_description
1 polymer ?
#
loop_
_entity_poly.entity_id
_entity_poly.type
_entity_poly.pdbx_seq_one_letter_code
_entity_poly.pdbx_strand_id
1 'polypeptide(L)'
;RYSRELNRLIWEEVGQHKSVNLDHFDRVIRQVEPGGLVVVMGEFAVWNYFTNNRYHGEYYAEGNLYPTVPTRDIAVDAETVIRDTSRVDATGSVYLRLEPQLRAGGIDLFFDANQGAWRRHLLLVGPDTTSAQLVSEPTVRITGWDQFDEIVLVATSAERTGLAYQHLFTAQFDPSLTNPDRPAALATRLKPNYPNPFRPNQHPHTRLAFDLAFPSRKTRLALFAANGTLVWEQDLGERAARADHAVLWDGRNAAGNLVASGIYHLLLETDGIAAKRTLAVVRD
;
A
#
# COMPACT_ATOMS: atom_id res chain seq x y z
N ARG A 1 16.23 16.78 -4.12
CA ARG A 1 16.32 17.53 -2.84
C ARG A 1 17.56 17.14 -2.07
N TYR A 2 17.70 15.87 -1.70
CA TYR A 2 18.91 15.38 -1.03
C TYR A 2 19.97 15.01 -2.08
N SER A 3 21.04 15.80 -2.17
CA SER A 3 22.11 15.65 -3.17
C SER A 3 23.45 15.37 -2.51
N ARG A 4 24.46 14.99 -3.31
CA ARG A 4 25.85 14.88 -2.84
C ARG A 4 26.37 16.19 -2.25
N GLU A 5 25.90 17.31 -2.79
CA GLU A 5 26.25 18.65 -2.31
C GLU A 5 25.73 18.91 -0.90
N LEU A 6 24.49 18.51 -0.60
CA LEU A 6 23.96 18.62 0.76
C LEU A 6 24.78 17.80 1.76
N ASN A 7 25.17 16.57 1.39
CA ASN A 7 26.04 15.74 2.24
C ASN A 7 27.40 16.40 2.48
N ARG A 8 28.01 17.00 1.45
CA ARG A 8 29.27 17.75 1.60
C ARG A 8 29.12 18.90 2.60
N LEU A 9 28.07 19.71 2.46
CA LEU A 9 27.79 20.84 3.36
C LEU A 9 27.58 20.40 4.81
N ILE A 10 26.90 19.27 5.03
CA ILE A 10 26.75 18.68 6.38
C ILE A 10 28.11 18.33 6.97
N TRP A 11 28.99 17.66 6.22
CA TRP A 11 30.33 17.31 6.69
C TRP A 11 31.21 18.53 6.96
N GLU A 12 31.08 19.58 6.16
CA GLU A 12 31.79 20.85 6.38
C GLU A 12 31.32 21.55 7.64
N GLU A 13 30.01 21.61 7.89
CA GLU A 13 29.44 22.18 9.11
C GLU A 13 29.94 21.42 10.36
N VAL A 14 29.91 20.08 10.33
CA VAL A 14 30.43 19.23 11.40
C VAL A 14 31.92 19.47 11.62
N GLY A 15 32.71 19.58 10.54
CA GLY A 15 34.15 19.82 10.61
C GLY A 15 34.50 21.20 11.18
N GLN A 16 33.77 22.23 10.79
CA GLN A 16 33.96 23.60 11.29
C GLN A 16 33.68 23.72 12.79
N HIS A 17 32.60 23.10 13.27
CA HIS A 17 32.23 23.14 14.70
C HIS A 17 32.88 22.04 15.53
N LYS A 18 33.59 21.08 14.91
CA LYS A 18 34.19 19.90 15.55
C LYS A 18 33.18 19.13 16.42
N SER A 19 31.94 19.07 15.95
CA SER A 19 30.80 18.56 16.71
C SER A 19 29.83 17.84 15.77
N VAL A 20 29.46 16.62 16.14
CA VAL A 20 28.47 15.80 15.42
C VAL A 20 27.05 16.01 15.97
N ASN A 21 26.80 17.09 16.70
CA ASN A 21 25.46 17.43 17.17
C ASN A 21 24.50 17.62 15.98
N LEU A 22 23.30 17.04 16.09
CA LEU A 22 22.24 17.12 15.08
C LEU A 22 21.76 18.55 14.80
N ASP A 23 22.04 19.53 15.67
CA ASP A 23 21.80 20.94 15.37
C ASP A 23 22.58 21.45 14.16
N HIS A 24 23.80 20.95 13.96
CA HIS A 24 24.61 21.27 12.78
C HIS A 24 24.01 20.64 11.52
N PHE A 25 23.56 19.39 11.62
CA PHE A 25 22.85 18.71 10.52
C PHE A 25 21.58 19.47 10.13
N ASP A 26 20.73 19.78 11.10
CA ASP A 26 19.46 20.46 10.86
C ASP A 26 19.65 21.87 10.27
N ARG A 27 20.67 22.61 10.71
CA ARG A 27 21.00 23.93 10.14
C ARG A 27 21.24 23.87 8.63
N VAL A 28 21.97 22.85 8.17
CA VAL A 28 22.25 22.65 6.74
C VAL A 28 21.00 22.11 6.02
N ILE A 29 20.31 21.14 6.60
CA ILE A 29 19.07 20.58 6.04
C ILE A 29 18.02 21.67 5.79
N ARG A 30 17.90 22.64 6.71
CA ARG A 30 16.94 23.75 6.59
C ARG A 30 17.11 24.62 5.35
N GLN A 31 18.28 24.59 4.71
CA GLN A 31 18.53 25.30 3.46
C GLN A 31 17.75 24.70 2.28
N VAL A 32 17.41 23.40 2.34
CA VAL A 32 16.70 22.66 1.27
C VAL A 32 15.39 22.04 1.74
N GLU A 33 15.14 22.05 3.05
CA GLU A 33 13.90 21.61 3.69
C GLU A 33 13.53 22.55 4.83
N PRO A 34 12.60 23.49 4.63
CA PRO A 34 12.19 24.43 5.68
C PRO A 34 11.72 23.74 6.97
N GLY A 35 11.10 22.54 6.88
CA GLY A 35 10.68 21.75 8.04
C GLY A 35 11.82 21.05 8.79
N GLY A 36 13.06 21.13 8.29
CA GLY A 36 14.27 20.64 8.94
C GLY A 36 14.33 19.11 9.07
N LEU A 37 15.14 18.68 10.04
CA LEU A 37 15.44 17.29 10.37
C LEU A 37 14.18 16.45 10.63
N VAL A 38 13.13 17.06 11.19
CA VAL A 38 11.83 16.40 11.45
C VAL A 38 11.22 15.81 10.18
N VAL A 39 11.23 16.58 9.09
CA VAL A 39 10.71 16.12 7.80
C VAL A 39 11.59 15.01 7.25
N VAL A 40 12.91 15.21 7.29
CA VAL A 40 13.89 14.25 6.77
C VAL A 40 13.80 12.90 7.47
N MET A 41 13.75 12.89 8.82
CA MET A 41 13.68 11.64 9.58
C MET A 41 12.36 10.91 9.32
N GLY A 42 11.24 11.63 9.19
CA GLY A 42 9.96 11.01 8.86
C GLY A 42 9.92 10.43 7.44
N GLU A 43 10.46 11.13 6.44
CA GLU A 43 10.57 10.62 5.07
C GLU A 43 11.53 9.43 4.99
N PHE A 44 12.66 9.50 5.70
CA PHE A 44 13.61 8.40 5.81
C PHE A 44 12.95 7.17 6.42
N ALA A 45 12.16 7.32 7.48
CA ALA A 45 11.43 6.22 8.10
C ALA A 45 10.48 5.53 7.12
N VAL A 46 9.71 6.30 6.34
CA VAL A 46 8.85 5.75 5.28
C VAL A 46 9.65 4.97 4.24
N TRP A 47 10.76 5.53 3.75
CA TRP A 47 11.61 4.85 2.79
C TRP A 47 12.19 3.55 3.38
N ASN A 48 12.67 3.62 4.63
CA ASN A 48 13.31 2.51 5.31
C ASN A 48 12.38 1.30 5.45
N TYR A 49 11.07 1.52 5.63
CA TYR A 49 10.07 0.45 5.65
C TYR A 49 10.11 -0.46 4.41
N PHE A 50 10.26 0.14 3.22
CA PHE A 50 10.20 -0.60 1.94
C PHE A 50 11.54 -1.20 1.49
N THR A 51 12.58 -1.09 2.30
CA THR A 51 13.93 -1.51 1.88
C THR A 51 14.23 -2.99 2.06
N ASN A 52 13.42 -3.69 2.87
CA ASN A 52 13.56 -5.11 3.19
C ASN A 52 15.01 -5.50 3.59
N ASN A 53 15.35 -6.79 3.52
CA ASN A 53 16.70 -7.26 3.80
C ASN A 53 17.67 -6.77 2.71
N ARG A 54 18.73 -6.10 3.15
CA ARG A 54 19.76 -5.53 2.28
C ARG A 54 20.99 -6.44 2.15
N TYR A 55 21.12 -7.44 3.02
CA TYR A 55 22.29 -8.31 3.01
C TYR A 55 22.31 -9.19 1.76
N HIS A 56 23.42 -9.12 1.02
CA HIS A 56 23.71 -10.04 -0.06
C HIS A 56 25.16 -10.50 0.06
N GLY A 57 25.39 -11.75 0.48
CA GLY A 57 26.73 -12.23 0.86
C GLY A 57 27.82 -12.04 -0.18
N GLU A 58 27.48 -12.12 -1.48
CA GLU A 58 28.45 -11.98 -2.58
C GLU A 58 28.73 -10.54 -3.04
N TYR A 59 27.78 -9.61 -2.87
CA TYR A 59 27.86 -8.26 -3.48
C TYR A 59 27.74 -7.12 -2.47
N TYR A 60 27.17 -7.37 -1.28
CA TYR A 60 26.91 -6.36 -0.27
C TYR A 60 26.82 -6.98 1.13
N ALA A 61 27.95 -7.47 1.62
CA ALA A 61 28.03 -8.18 2.91
C ALA A 61 27.79 -7.24 4.10
N GLU A 62 28.12 -5.95 3.96
CA GLU A 62 27.87 -4.89 4.93
C GLU A 62 26.38 -4.65 5.15
N GLY A 63 25.52 -5.08 4.21
CA GLY A 63 24.06 -5.06 4.37
C GLY A 63 23.58 -5.79 5.62
N ASN A 64 24.38 -6.71 6.18
CA ASN A 64 24.08 -7.38 7.45
C ASN A 64 24.04 -6.42 8.66
N LEU A 65 24.70 -5.25 8.55
CA LEU A 65 24.66 -4.21 9.58
C LEU A 65 23.36 -3.38 9.53
N TYR A 66 22.55 -3.55 8.49
CA TYR A 66 21.33 -2.80 8.22
C TYR A 66 20.14 -3.76 8.07
N PRO A 67 19.75 -4.48 9.14
CA PRO A 67 18.68 -5.45 9.08
C PRO A 67 17.35 -4.81 8.69
N THR A 68 16.40 -5.64 8.26
CA THR A 68 15.02 -5.22 8.02
C THR A 68 14.47 -4.49 9.25
N VAL A 69 13.77 -3.39 9.00
CA VAL A 69 13.14 -2.61 10.05
C VAL A 69 12.15 -3.49 10.84
N PRO A 70 12.28 -3.57 12.18
CA PRO A 70 11.33 -4.33 12.96
C PRO A 70 9.98 -3.61 12.97
N THR A 71 8.91 -4.37 12.68
CA THR A 71 7.53 -3.91 12.82
C THR A 71 6.95 -4.35 14.15
N ARG A 72 6.01 -3.58 14.67
CA ARG A 72 5.15 -3.96 15.79
C ARG A 72 3.79 -4.31 15.22
N ASP A 73 3.55 -5.61 15.09
CA ASP A 73 2.33 -6.13 14.49
C ASP A 73 1.19 -6.07 15.51
N ILE A 74 0.14 -5.35 15.14
CA ILE A 74 -1.04 -5.12 15.97
C ILE A 74 -2.12 -6.09 15.52
N ALA A 75 -2.36 -7.12 16.34
CA ALA A 75 -3.48 -8.03 16.14
C ALA A 75 -4.80 -7.30 16.43
N VAL A 76 -5.63 -7.14 15.41
CA VAL A 76 -6.90 -6.43 15.53
C VAL A 76 -8.04 -7.44 15.64
N ASP A 77 -8.61 -7.57 16.84
CA ASP A 77 -9.80 -8.38 17.06
C ASP A 77 -11.08 -7.53 16.90
N ALA A 78 -12.20 -8.19 16.58
CA ALA A 78 -13.49 -7.54 16.56
C ALA A 78 -13.86 -7.07 17.99
N GLU A 79 -14.51 -5.91 18.08
CA GLU A 79 -15.10 -5.38 19.32
C GLU A 79 -14.13 -4.98 20.45
N THR A 80 -12.81 -5.04 20.23
CA THR A 80 -11.81 -4.66 21.24
C THR A 80 -10.99 -3.44 20.80
N VAL A 81 -10.84 -2.46 21.69
CA VAL A 81 -9.85 -1.40 21.52
C VAL A 81 -8.48 -1.96 21.90
N ILE A 82 -7.61 -2.12 20.91
CA ILE A 82 -6.23 -2.51 21.12
C ILE A 82 -5.46 -1.29 21.59
N ARG A 83 -4.69 -1.43 22.67
CA ARG A 83 -3.84 -0.37 23.20
C ARG A 83 -2.40 -0.83 23.21
N ASP A 84 -1.53 -0.01 22.65
CA ASP A 84 -0.12 -0.24 22.59
C ASP A 84 0.63 0.95 23.17
N THR A 85 1.54 0.69 24.11
CA THR A 85 2.41 1.71 24.68
C THR A 85 3.84 1.29 24.48
N SER A 86 4.63 2.22 23.94
CA SER A 86 6.04 1.98 23.68
C SER A 86 6.83 3.28 23.81
N ARG A 87 8.14 3.16 23.65
CA ARG A 87 9.07 4.28 23.72
C ARG A 87 10.02 4.24 22.53
N VAL A 88 10.40 5.41 22.03
CA VAL A 88 11.46 5.56 21.04
C VAL A 88 12.42 6.64 21.51
N ASP A 89 13.69 6.54 21.14
CA ASP A 89 14.65 7.60 21.42
C ASP A 89 14.48 8.77 20.43
N ALA A 90 15.17 9.88 20.68
CA ALA A 90 15.24 10.99 19.75
C ALA A 90 15.59 10.52 18.34
N THR A 91 14.91 11.06 17.33
CA THR A 91 15.00 10.64 15.91
C THR A 91 14.58 9.20 15.59
N GLY A 92 14.19 8.41 16.59
CA GLY A 92 13.75 7.04 16.43
C GLY A 92 12.33 6.93 15.87
N SER A 93 12.04 5.82 15.20
CA SER A 93 10.74 5.54 14.58
C SER A 93 10.17 4.23 15.07
N VAL A 94 8.85 4.18 15.20
CA VAL A 94 8.07 2.95 15.42
C VAL A 94 7.18 2.70 14.20
N TYR A 95 7.03 1.43 13.85
CA TYR A 95 6.26 0.96 12.68
C TYR A 95 5.15 0.06 13.20
N LEU A 96 3.95 0.62 13.34
CA LEU A 96 2.79 -0.09 13.88
C LEU A 96 2.01 -0.67 12.68
N ARG A 97 2.11 -1.98 12.48
CA ARG A 97 1.59 -2.68 11.30
C ARG A 97 0.30 -3.42 11.63
N LEU A 98 -0.70 -3.28 10.77
CA LEU A 98 -2.01 -3.92 10.89
C LEU A 98 -2.31 -4.63 9.57
N GLU A 99 -2.78 -5.87 9.65
CA GLU A 99 -3.14 -6.68 8.48
C GLU A 99 -4.66 -6.88 8.44
N PRO A 100 -5.37 -6.33 7.45
CA PRO A 100 -6.82 -6.48 7.33
C PRO A 100 -7.29 -7.91 7.09
N GLN A 101 -6.44 -8.76 6.50
CA GLN A 101 -6.74 -10.18 6.20
C GLN A 101 -8.07 -10.37 5.45
N LEU A 102 -8.35 -9.46 4.51
CA LEU A 102 -9.59 -9.40 3.71
C LEU A 102 -10.89 -9.27 4.54
N ARG A 103 -10.81 -8.94 5.84
CA ARG A 103 -11.97 -8.73 6.71
C ARG A 103 -12.66 -7.42 6.35
N ALA A 104 -13.90 -7.45 5.88
CA ALA A 104 -14.65 -6.22 5.57
C ALA A 104 -14.82 -5.32 6.80
N GLY A 105 -14.86 -4.00 6.58
CA GLY A 105 -15.04 -2.99 7.63
C GLY A 105 -13.98 -1.90 7.53
N GLY A 106 -13.66 -1.29 8.67
CA GLY A 106 -12.64 -0.25 8.75
C GLY A 106 -12.03 -0.16 10.13
N ILE A 107 -11.15 0.81 10.31
CA ILE A 107 -10.37 0.95 11.53
C ILE A 107 -10.13 2.42 11.88
N ASP A 108 -10.27 2.74 13.16
CA ASP A 108 -9.84 4.00 13.74
C ASP A 108 -8.50 3.79 14.43
N LEU A 109 -7.50 4.57 14.02
CA LEU A 109 -6.16 4.58 14.55
C LEU A 109 -5.95 5.88 15.32
N PHE A 110 -5.71 5.80 16.62
CA PHE A 110 -5.35 6.95 17.43
C PHE A 110 -3.89 6.85 17.86
N PHE A 111 -3.20 7.97 17.79
CA PHE A 111 -1.84 8.10 18.28
C PHE A 111 -1.71 9.38 19.08
N ASP A 112 -1.15 9.25 20.27
CA ASP A 112 -0.83 10.36 21.13
C ASP A 112 0.53 10.19 21.78
N ALA A 113 1.20 11.31 21.97
CA ALA A 113 2.45 11.37 22.70
C ALA A 113 2.39 12.59 23.59
N ASN A 114 2.42 12.36 24.89
CA ASN A 114 2.31 13.40 25.92
C ASN A 114 3.42 14.47 25.84
N GLN A 115 4.49 14.18 25.10
CA GLN A 115 5.63 15.07 24.93
C GLN A 115 6.38 14.78 23.62
N GLY A 116 7.18 15.76 23.23
CA GLY A 116 8.06 15.71 22.06
C GLY A 116 7.35 16.06 20.77
N ALA A 117 8.13 16.47 19.77
CA ALA A 117 7.66 16.64 18.40
C ALA A 117 7.56 15.28 17.71
N TRP A 118 6.44 15.01 17.03
CA TRP A 118 6.23 13.75 16.31
C TRP A 118 5.80 14.00 14.88
N ARG A 119 6.31 13.17 13.97
CA ARG A 119 5.86 13.12 12.58
C ARG A 119 5.29 11.75 12.28
N ARG A 120 4.08 11.70 11.72
CA ARG A 120 3.36 10.45 11.47
C ARG A 120 3.04 10.30 10.00
N HIS A 121 3.34 9.14 9.44
CA HIS A 121 2.90 8.76 8.11
C HIS A 121 2.03 7.52 8.20
N LEU A 122 0.94 7.51 7.45
CA LEU A 122 0.13 6.33 7.24
C LEU A 122 0.47 5.73 5.89
N LEU A 123 0.94 4.48 5.90
CA LEU A 123 1.18 3.69 4.72
C LEU A 123 -0.05 2.82 4.49
N LEU A 124 -0.61 2.88 3.29
CA LEU A 124 -1.68 2.00 2.83
C LEU A 124 -1.15 1.22 1.64
N VAL A 125 -0.95 -0.08 1.83
CA VAL A 125 -0.35 -0.98 0.85
C VAL A 125 -1.40 -2.01 0.49
N GLY A 126 -1.76 -2.08 -0.77
CA GLY A 126 -2.62 -3.11 -1.32
C GLY A 126 -1.98 -3.76 -2.55
N PRO A 127 -2.67 -4.71 -3.19
CA PRO A 127 -2.08 -5.56 -4.22
C PRO A 127 -1.55 -4.78 -5.43
N ASP A 128 -2.23 -3.69 -5.79
CA ASP A 128 -1.94 -2.88 -6.98
C ASP A 128 -1.55 -1.43 -6.63
N THR A 129 -1.56 -1.07 -5.34
CA THR A 129 -1.39 0.32 -4.91
C THR A 129 -0.55 0.42 -3.65
N THR A 130 0.26 1.46 -3.57
CA THR A 130 0.97 1.84 -2.35
C THR A 130 0.88 3.34 -2.20
N SER A 131 0.47 3.82 -1.03
CA SER A 131 0.43 5.24 -0.72
C SER A 131 1.02 5.51 0.65
N ALA A 132 1.70 6.63 0.77
CA ALA A 132 2.22 7.15 2.03
C ALA A 132 1.69 8.57 2.20
N GLN A 133 0.97 8.82 3.29
CA GLN A 133 0.36 10.11 3.58
C GLN A 133 0.80 10.64 4.93
N LEU A 134 1.06 11.94 5.02
CA LEU A 134 1.32 12.60 6.30
C LEU A 134 0.03 12.72 7.09
N VAL A 135 0.09 12.41 8.39
CA VAL A 135 -1.05 12.47 9.29
C VAL A 135 -0.79 13.46 10.42
N SER A 136 -1.62 14.50 10.48
CA SER A 136 -1.58 15.52 11.53
C SER A 136 -2.63 15.29 12.61
N GLU A 137 -3.76 14.67 12.27
CA GLU A 137 -4.84 14.42 13.22
C GLU A 137 -4.45 13.34 14.25
N PRO A 138 -4.87 13.46 15.51
CA PRO A 138 -4.64 12.42 16.52
C PRO A 138 -5.26 11.08 16.15
N THR A 139 -6.45 11.12 15.54
CA THR A 139 -7.20 9.95 15.08
C THR A 139 -7.30 9.95 13.56
N VAL A 140 -7.02 8.80 12.94
CA VAL A 140 -7.23 8.54 11.52
C VAL A 140 -8.24 7.43 11.35
N ARG A 141 -9.27 7.72 10.57
CA ARG A 141 -10.27 6.73 10.17
C ARG A 141 -9.97 6.18 8.79
N ILE A 142 -9.97 4.86 8.66
CA ILE A 142 -9.79 4.15 7.39
C ILE A 142 -11.04 3.31 7.16
N THR A 143 -11.73 3.55 6.05
CA THR A 143 -12.91 2.77 5.64
C THR A 143 -12.57 1.76 4.56
N GLY A 144 -13.28 0.64 4.51
CA GLY A 144 -13.02 -0.44 3.56
C GLY A 144 -11.56 -0.90 3.61
N TRP A 145 -11.07 -1.14 4.82
CA TRP A 145 -9.66 -1.45 5.06
C TRP A 145 -9.23 -2.79 4.41
N ASP A 146 -10.20 -3.66 4.07
CA ASP A 146 -10.03 -4.93 3.34
C ASP A 146 -9.43 -4.77 1.94
N GLN A 147 -9.35 -3.55 1.42
CA GLN A 147 -8.66 -3.27 0.15
C GLN A 147 -7.13 -3.24 0.27
N PHE A 148 -6.60 -3.24 1.49
CA PHE A 148 -5.18 -3.19 1.78
C PHE A 148 -4.71 -4.53 2.31
N ASP A 149 -3.51 -4.93 1.92
CA ASP A 149 -2.80 -6.08 2.46
C ASP A 149 -2.21 -5.73 3.83
N GLU A 150 -1.70 -4.50 3.93
CA GLU A 150 -1.16 -3.94 5.17
C GLU A 150 -1.43 -2.44 5.30
N ILE A 151 -1.60 -2.02 6.55
CA ILE A 151 -1.73 -0.63 6.97
C ILE A 151 -0.66 -0.39 8.02
N VAL A 152 0.13 0.67 7.84
CA VAL A 152 1.27 0.94 8.73
C VAL A 152 1.21 2.39 9.20
N LEU A 153 1.10 2.59 10.51
CA LEU A 153 1.35 3.90 11.09
C LEU A 153 2.83 3.99 11.47
N VAL A 154 3.57 4.80 10.73
CA VAL A 154 4.97 5.12 11.00
C VAL A 154 5.02 6.40 11.82
N ALA A 155 5.37 6.30 13.10
CA ALA A 155 5.53 7.45 13.97
C ALA A 155 7.01 7.66 14.30
N THR A 156 7.53 8.86 13.99
CA THR A 156 8.93 9.23 14.19
C THR A 156 9.03 10.36 15.19
N SER A 157 9.83 10.15 16.24
CA SER A 157 10.22 11.22 17.14
C SER A 157 11.09 12.21 16.39
N ALA A 158 10.69 13.47 16.43
CA ALA A 158 11.37 14.58 15.78
C ALA A 158 12.29 15.35 16.74
N GLU A 159 12.50 14.78 17.93
CA GLU A 159 13.42 15.26 18.95
C GLU A 159 14.86 15.02 18.51
N ARG A 160 15.76 15.92 18.89
CA ARG A 160 17.19 15.86 18.51
C ARG A 160 18.05 15.12 19.51
N THR A 161 17.60 15.10 20.76
CA THR A 161 18.31 14.52 21.90
C THR A 161 17.28 13.96 22.86
N GLY A 162 17.70 13.04 23.73
CA GLY A 162 16.81 12.45 24.72
C GLY A 162 16.48 11.01 24.37
N LEU A 163 16.03 10.29 25.40
CA LEU A 163 15.76 8.86 25.33
C LEU A 163 14.32 8.60 25.76
N ALA A 164 13.78 7.50 25.29
CA ALA A 164 12.57 6.90 25.82
C ALA A 164 11.31 7.80 25.77
N TYR A 165 11.10 8.51 24.66
CA TYR A 165 9.87 9.25 24.39
C TYR A 165 8.69 8.30 24.27
N GLN A 166 7.80 8.36 25.26
CA GLN A 166 6.64 7.49 25.33
C GLN A 166 5.53 7.96 24.40
N HIS A 167 4.87 7.00 23.76
CA HIS A 167 3.65 7.21 23.00
C HIS A 167 2.61 6.15 23.34
N LEU A 168 1.36 6.49 23.10
CA LEU A 168 0.20 5.63 23.14
C LEU A 168 -0.34 5.51 21.71
N PHE A 169 -0.53 4.29 21.26
CA PHE A 169 -1.28 3.96 20.06
C PHE A 169 -2.51 3.14 20.43
N THR A 170 -3.63 3.42 19.78
CA THR A 170 -4.80 2.56 19.87
C THR A 170 -5.39 2.27 18.51
N ALA A 171 -5.87 1.05 18.32
CA ALA A 171 -6.56 0.63 17.12
C ALA A 171 -7.93 0.06 17.50
N GLN A 172 -8.98 0.55 16.84
CA GLN A 172 -10.34 0.09 17.05
C GLN A 172 -10.96 -0.29 15.70
N PHE A 173 -11.23 -1.58 15.52
CA PHE A 173 -11.95 -2.06 14.35
C PHE A 173 -13.44 -1.75 14.46
N ASP A 174 -14.03 -1.36 13.34
CA ASP A 174 -15.46 -1.14 13.20
C ASP A 174 -15.96 -1.84 11.93
N PRO A 175 -16.81 -2.88 12.05
CA PRO A 175 -17.34 -3.61 10.90
C PRO A 175 -18.27 -2.76 10.02
N SER A 176 -18.81 -1.66 10.55
CA SER A 176 -19.70 -0.76 9.80
C SER A 176 -18.95 0.20 8.87
N LEU A 177 -17.65 0.43 9.11
CA LEU A 177 -16.80 1.33 8.33
C LEU A 177 -16.37 0.74 6.98
N THR A 178 -17.33 0.29 6.19
CA THR A 178 -17.09 -0.23 4.83
C THR A 178 -16.86 0.90 3.82
N ASN A 179 -16.36 0.55 2.62
CA ASN A 179 -16.21 1.53 1.54
C ASN A 179 -17.59 1.85 0.94
N PRO A 180 -18.12 3.09 1.09
CA PRO A 180 -19.44 3.45 0.59
C PRO A 180 -19.53 3.38 -0.95
N ASP A 181 -18.42 3.65 -1.65
CA ASP A 181 -18.38 3.61 -3.12
C ASP A 181 -18.26 2.18 -3.67
N ARG A 182 -17.89 1.21 -2.82
CA ARG A 182 -17.66 -0.18 -3.19
C ARG A 182 -18.23 -1.11 -2.11
N PRO A 183 -19.56 -1.24 -2.02
CA PRO A 183 -20.20 -2.04 -0.99
C PRO A 183 -19.90 -3.54 -1.17
N ALA A 184 -20.16 -4.32 -0.12
CA ALA A 184 -20.16 -5.77 -0.21
C ALA A 184 -21.10 -6.25 -1.33
N ALA A 185 -20.67 -7.23 -2.11
CA ALA A 185 -21.51 -7.80 -3.16
C ALA A 185 -22.34 -8.97 -2.64
N LEU A 186 -23.56 -9.11 -3.17
CA LEU A 186 -24.47 -10.20 -2.80
C LEU A 186 -24.15 -11.52 -3.55
N ALA A 187 -23.45 -11.45 -4.68
CA ALA A 187 -23.12 -12.62 -5.50
C ALA A 187 -21.79 -12.43 -6.25
N THR A 188 -21.01 -13.49 -6.37
CA THR A 188 -19.82 -13.54 -7.22
C THR A 188 -20.25 -13.64 -8.68
N ARG A 189 -19.92 -12.63 -9.51
CA ARG A 189 -20.37 -12.57 -10.91
C ARG A 189 -19.50 -11.68 -11.79
N LEU A 190 -19.51 -11.97 -13.09
CA LEU A 190 -19.00 -11.08 -14.13
C LEU A 190 -20.08 -10.07 -14.56
N LYS A 191 -19.75 -8.77 -14.52
CA LYS A 191 -20.59 -7.67 -15.03
C LYS A 191 -20.42 -7.51 -16.55
N PRO A 192 -21.33 -6.81 -17.25
CA PRO A 192 -21.16 -6.55 -18.67
C PRO A 192 -19.86 -5.78 -18.89
N ASN A 193 -19.06 -6.19 -19.88
CA ASN A 193 -17.89 -5.42 -20.25
C ASN A 193 -18.31 -4.14 -20.98
N TYR A 194 -17.52 -3.08 -20.85
CA TYR A 194 -17.76 -1.84 -21.57
C TYR A 194 -16.45 -1.26 -22.11
N PRO A 195 -16.40 -0.88 -23.41
CA PRO A 195 -17.47 -1.00 -24.40
C PRO A 195 -17.69 -2.45 -24.89
N ASN A 196 -18.94 -2.77 -25.28
CA ASN A 196 -19.32 -4.04 -25.91
C ASN A 196 -20.32 -3.77 -27.06
N PRO A 197 -20.00 -4.08 -28.34
CA PRO A 197 -18.76 -4.72 -28.80
C PRO A 197 -17.52 -3.87 -28.54
N PHE A 198 -16.42 -4.53 -28.15
CA PHE A 198 -15.13 -3.90 -28.02
C PHE A 198 -14.48 -3.77 -29.42
N ARG A 199 -13.94 -2.60 -29.73
CA ARG A 199 -13.31 -2.26 -31.01
C ARG A 199 -11.89 -1.81 -30.74
N PRO A 200 -10.88 -2.70 -30.80
CA PRO A 200 -9.51 -2.37 -30.38
C PRO A 200 -8.87 -1.21 -31.16
N ASN A 201 -9.32 -0.95 -32.38
CA ASN A 201 -8.84 0.18 -33.18
C ASN A 201 -9.44 1.53 -32.75
N GLN A 202 -10.57 1.53 -32.04
CA GLN A 202 -11.31 2.75 -31.64
C GLN A 202 -11.26 2.99 -30.12
N HIS A 203 -11.20 1.91 -29.34
CA HIS A 203 -11.22 1.92 -27.90
C HIS A 203 -9.86 1.44 -27.37
N PRO A 204 -9.19 2.19 -26.47
CA PRO A 204 -7.88 1.78 -25.94
C PRO A 204 -7.97 0.49 -25.10
N HIS A 205 -9.13 0.21 -24.52
CA HIS A 205 -9.40 -0.98 -23.72
C HIS A 205 -10.91 -1.22 -23.57
N THR A 206 -11.27 -2.43 -23.16
CA THR A 206 -12.56 -2.76 -22.56
C THR A 206 -12.38 -3.03 -21.06
N ARG A 207 -13.30 -2.50 -20.26
CA ARG A 207 -13.38 -2.75 -18.82
C ARG A 207 -14.06 -4.09 -18.57
N LEU A 208 -13.37 -5.00 -17.89
CA LEU A 208 -13.86 -6.30 -17.44
C LEU A 208 -14.19 -6.19 -15.95
N ALA A 209 -15.44 -5.90 -15.62
CA ALA A 209 -15.88 -5.69 -14.24
C ALA A 209 -16.45 -6.96 -13.62
N PHE A 210 -16.27 -7.12 -12.31
CA PHE A 210 -16.78 -8.26 -11.55
C PHE A 210 -17.07 -7.91 -10.09
N ASP A 211 -17.92 -8.72 -9.48
CA ASP A 211 -18.28 -8.65 -8.08
C ASP A 211 -17.80 -9.92 -7.38
N LEU A 212 -17.36 -9.80 -6.13
CA LEU A 212 -17.02 -10.93 -5.25
C LEU A 212 -17.90 -10.91 -4.01
N ALA A 213 -18.71 -11.94 -3.80
CA ALA A 213 -19.54 -12.06 -2.58
C ALA A 213 -18.74 -12.47 -1.35
N PHE A 214 -17.61 -13.17 -1.57
CA PHE A 214 -16.72 -13.64 -0.53
C PHE A 214 -15.29 -13.21 -0.88
N PRO A 215 -14.44 -12.93 0.11
CA PRO A 215 -13.04 -12.65 -0.15
C PRO A 215 -12.40 -13.88 -0.78
N SER A 216 -11.45 -13.67 -1.68
CA SER A 216 -10.71 -14.74 -2.32
C SER A 216 -9.22 -14.49 -2.23
N ARG A 217 -8.46 -15.54 -1.92
CA ARG A 217 -6.98 -15.54 -1.92
C ARG A 217 -6.40 -15.76 -3.32
N LYS A 218 -7.19 -16.33 -4.23
CA LYS A 218 -6.78 -16.58 -5.62
C LYS A 218 -7.89 -16.18 -6.56
N THR A 219 -7.70 -15.04 -7.23
CA THR A 219 -8.63 -14.52 -8.23
C THR A 219 -7.94 -14.47 -9.58
N ARG A 220 -8.54 -15.05 -10.62
CA ARG A 220 -8.02 -15.03 -11.99
C ARG A 220 -9.09 -14.65 -12.98
N LEU A 221 -8.71 -13.85 -13.98
CA LEU A 221 -9.50 -13.64 -15.19
C LEU A 221 -8.82 -14.35 -16.38
N ALA A 222 -9.61 -15.01 -17.21
CA ALA A 222 -9.13 -15.64 -18.44
C ALA A 222 -10.12 -15.39 -19.59
N LEU A 223 -9.60 -15.12 -20.79
CA LEU A 223 -10.36 -15.02 -22.04
C LEU A 223 -10.05 -16.23 -22.92
N PHE A 224 -11.11 -16.89 -23.38
CA PHE A 224 -11.04 -17.99 -24.33
C PHE A 224 -11.71 -17.62 -25.65
N ALA A 225 -11.12 -18.06 -26.76
CA ALA A 225 -11.79 -18.02 -28.07
C ALA A 225 -12.97 -19.00 -28.10
N ALA A 226 -13.84 -18.89 -29.11
CA ALA A 226 -15.01 -19.76 -29.28
C ALA A 226 -14.68 -21.26 -29.38
N ASN A 227 -13.46 -21.60 -29.80
CA ASN A 227 -12.98 -22.99 -29.86
C ASN A 227 -12.35 -23.48 -28.54
N GLY A 228 -12.42 -22.69 -27.46
CA GLY A 228 -11.84 -23.00 -26.16
C GLY A 228 -10.34 -22.71 -26.02
N THR A 229 -9.69 -22.11 -27.03
CA THR A 229 -8.28 -21.72 -26.93
C THR A 229 -8.13 -20.56 -25.95
N LEU A 230 -7.19 -20.66 -25.00
CA LEU A 230 -6.83 -19.55 -24.11
C LEU A 230 -6.14 -18.44 -24.91
N VAL A 231 -6.64 -17.21 -24.78
CA VAL A 231 -6.18 -16.05 -25.54
C VAL A 231 -5.42 -15.07 -24.66
N TRP A 232 -5.94 -14.83 -23.47
CA TRP A 232 -5.38 -13.88 -22.51
C TRP A 232 -5.78 -14.32 -21.11
N GLU A 233 -4.93 -14.03 -20.13
CA GLU A 233 -5.22 -14.24 -18.73
C GLU A 233 -4.52 -13.21 -17.87
N GLN A 234 -5.03 -13.02 -16.66
CA GLN A 234 -4.39 -12.25 -15.62
C GLN A 234 -4.68 -12.88 -14.27
N ASP A 235 -3.62 -13.19 -13.54
CA ASP A 235 -3.69 -13.49 -12.11
C ASP A 235 -3.84 -12.18 -11.35
N LEU A 236 -4.90 -12.09 -10.55
CA LEU A 236 -5.22 -10.94 -9.71
C LEU A 236 -4.90 -11.23 -8.25
N GLY A 237 -4.51 -12.45 -7.87
CA GLY A 237 -4.18 -12.79 -6.49
C GLY A 237 -5.34 -12.56 -5.52
N GLU A 238 -5.05 -11.99 -4.36
CA GLU A 238 -6.02 -11.77 -3.28
C GLU A 238 -6.96 -10.60 -3.59
N ARG A 239 -8.26 -10.79 -3.35
CA ARG A 239 -9.29 -9.77 -3.58
C ARG A 239 -10.38 -9.89 -2.52
N ALA A 240 -10.75 -8.75 -1.93
CA ALA A 240 -11.80 -8.70 -0.93
C ALA A 240 -13.21 -8.84 -1.50
N ALA A 241 -14.17 -9.18 -0.64
CA ALA A 241 -15.59 -9.26 -0.96
C ALA A 241 -16.19 -7.86 -1.19
N ARG A 242 -16.34 -7.47 -2.45
CA ARG A 242 -16.98 -6.19 -2.82
C ARG A 242 -17.47 -6.20 -4.26
N ALA A 243 -18.32 -5.22 -4.56
CA ALA A 243 -18.74 -4.90 -5.90
C ALA A 243 -17.66 -4.11 -6.67
N ASP A 244 -17.74 -4.20 -8.00
CA ASP A 244 -17.04 -3.29 -8.93
C ASP A 244 -15.51 -3.39 -8.97
N HIS A 245 -14.96 -4.58 -8.67
CA HIS A 245 -13.61 -4.91 -9.13
C HIS A 245 -13.56 -4.83 -10.65
N ALA A 246 -12.41 -4.47 -11.21
CA ALA A 246 -12.26 -4.48 -12.66
C ALA A 246 -10.81 -4.51 -13.13
N VAL A 247 -10.68 -5.01 -14.34
CA VAL A 247 -9.44 -5.06 -15.11
C VAL A 247 -9.68 -4.40 -16.47
N LEU A 248 -8.66 -3.74 -17.01
CA LEU A 248 -8.69 -3.19 -18.37
C LEU A 248 -7.95 -4.15 -19.30
N TRP A 249 -8.61 -4.55 -20.39
CA TRP A 249 -7.99 -5.38 -21.43
C TRP A 249 -7.96 -4.63 -22.75
N ASP A 250 -6.81 -4.59 -23.41
CA ASP A 250 -6.54 -3.79 -24.61
C ASP A 250 -6.82 -4.54 -25.92
N GLY A 251 -7.31 -5.78 -25.85
CA GLY A 251 -7.60 -6.60 -27.03
C GLY A 251 -6.45 -7.44 -27.54
N ARG A 252 -5.35 -7.53 -26.80
CA ARG A 252 -4.20 -8.33 -27.18
C ARG A 252 -4.18 -9.69 -26.50
N ASN A 253 -3.67 -10.68 -27.21
CA ASN A 253 -3.37 -12.00 -26.65
C ASN A 253 -2.02 -12.01 -25.92
N ALA A 254 -1.66 -13.16 -25.34
CA ALA A 254 -0.37 -13.34 -24.65
C ALA A 254 0.88 -13.06 -25.52
N ALA A 255 0.76 -13.15 -26.86
CA ALA A 255 1.83 -12.82 -27.80
C ALA A 255 1.88 -11.32 -28.17
N GLY A 256 1.05 -10.48 -27.55
CA GLY A 256 0.96 -9.05 -27.84
C GLY A 256 0.21 -8.71 -29.13
N ASN A 257 -0.41 -9.69 -29.79
CA ASN A 257 -1.14 -9.48 -31.04
C ASN A 257 -2.62 -9.17 -30.77
N LEU A 258 -3.18 -8.22 -31.53
CA LEU A 258 -4.62 -7.98 -31.51
C LEU A 258 -5.38 -9.25 -31.90
N VAL A 259 -6.39 -9.57 -31.12
CA VAL A 259 -7.25 -10.72 -31.39
C VAL A 259 -8.13 -10.49 -32.62
N ALA A 260 -8.62 -11.57 -33.22
CA ALA A 260 -9.53 -11.49 -34.37
C ALA A 260 -10.93 -11.01 -33.96
N SER A 261 -11.71 -10.51 -34.91
CA SER A 261 -13.15 -10.30 -34.71
C SER A 261 -13.83 -11.61 -34.32
N GLY A 262 -14.70 -11.58 -33.31
CA GLY A 262 -15.39 -12.78 -32.85
C GLY A 262 -15.95 -12.68 -31.45
N ILE A 263 -16.55 -13.79 -31.01
CA ILE A 263 -17.04 -13.98 -29.64
C ILE A 263 -15.94 -14.64 -28.81
N TYR A 264 -15.73 -14.09 -27.62
CA TYR A 264 -14.81 -14.63 -26.62
C TYR A 264 -15.58 -14.90 -25.32
N HIS A 265 -15.11 -15.89 -24.58
CA HIS A 265 -15.63 -16.29 -23.28
C HIS A 265 -14.69 -15.81 -22.18
N LEU A 266 -15.15 -14.86 -21.38
CA LEU A 266 -14.51 -14.43 -20.14
C LEU A 266 -14.88 -15.41 -19.02
N LEU A 267 -13.87 -15.86 -18.30
CA LEU A 267 -13.95 -16.69 -17.12
C LEU A 267 -13.35 -15.92 -15.95
N LEU A 268 -14.11 -15.80 -14.86
CA LEU A 268 -13.63 -15.42 -13.54
C LEU A 268 -13.52 -16.70 -12.72
N GLU A 269 -12.33 -16.97 -12.18
CA GLU A 269 -12.07 -18.05 -11.24
C GLU A 269 -11.69 -17.45 -9.89
N THR A 270 -12.32 -17.92 -8.83
CA THR A 270 -11.98 -17.60 -7.43
C THR A 270 -11.81 -18.90 -6.65
N ASP A 271 -11.65 -18.82 -5.33
CA ASP A 271 -11.57 -20.02 -4.47
C ASP A 271 -12.85 -20.87 -4.55
N GLY A 272 -12.87 -21.85 -5.47
CA GLY A 272 -13.95 -22.81 -5.66
C GLY A 272 -15.18 -22.30 -6.42
N ILE A 273 -15.20 -21.05 -6.90
CA ILE A 273 -16.32 -20.48 -7.66
C ILE A 273 -15.82 -20.03 -9.04
N ALA A 274 -16.63 -20.27 -10.07
CA ALA A 274 -16.39 -19.77 -11.41
C ALA A 274 -17.61 -19.04 -11.97
N ALA A 275 -17.39 -17.88 -12.60
CA ALA A 275 -18.40 -17.15 -13.35
C ALA A 275 -17.96 -16.97 -14.80
N LYS A 276 -18.90 -17.10 -15.74
CA LYS A 276 -18.64 -17.00 -17.18
C LYS A 276 -19.47 -15.90 -17.81
N ARG A 277 -18.90 -15.20 -18.79
CA ARG A 277 -19.60 -14.21 -19.60
C ARG A 277 -19.03 -14.16 -21.02
N THR A 278 -19.86 -13.83 -21.99
CA THR A 278 -19.40 -13.58 -23.36
C THR A 278 -19.10 -12.10 -23.58
N LEU A 279 -18.09 -11.83 -24.41
CA LEU A 279 -17.77 -10.51 -24.94
C LEU A 279 -17.59 -10.60 -26.47
N ALA A 280 -17.91 -9.53 -27.18
CA ALA A 280 -17.70 -9.44 -28.63
C ALA A 280 -16.54 -8.49 -28.94
N VAL A 281 -15.64 -8.91 -29.83
CA VAL A 281 -14.60 -8.07 -30.39
C VAL A 281 -14.87 -7.85 -31.88
N VAL A 282 -14.77 -6.61 -32.33
CA VAL A 282 -14.87 -6.24 -33.74
C VAL A 282 -13.60 -5.48 -34.11
N ARG A 283 -12.80 -6.09 -34.97
CA ARG A 283 -11.66 -5.47 -35.64
C ARG A 283 -12.15 -4.91 -36.96
N ASP A 284 -12.02 -3.60 -37.12
CA ASP A 284 -12.22 -2.88 -38.38
C ASP A 284 -10.91 -2.82 -39.17
#